data_AF-A0A534VSX3-F1
#
_entry.id   AF-A0A534VSX3-F1
#
_cell.length_a   1.000
_cell.length_b   1.000
_cell.length_c   1.000
_cell.angle_alpha   90.00
_cell.angle_beta   90.00
_cell.angle_gamma   90.00
#
_symmetry.space_group_name_H-M   'P 1'
#
loop_
_entity.id
_entity.type
_entity.pdbx_description
1 polymer ?
#
loop_
_entity_poly.entity_id
_entity_poly.type
_entity_poly.pdbx_seq_one_letter_code
_entity_poly.pdbx_strand_id
1 'polypeptide(L)'
;AQFPLIIVMPDAGHDSEAGWYSDWADGSRQWETFHTRVLVRYVDGHFRTLRLAHRAVAGLSMGGFGAMSYAARHPGLFQAAASFSGAVDTRYVEPVSGIGFNIFHDMFGTPDDRVWGNQVTDEAT
;
A
#
# COMPACT_ATOMS: atom_id res chain seq x y z
N ALA A 1 -6.13 29.18 3.96
CA ALA A 1 -4.69 29.24 4.26
C ALA A 1 -3.96 28.31 3.30
N GLN A 2 -2.90 28.78 2.63
CA GLN A 2 -2.07 27.94 1.77
C GLN A 2 -0.96 27.36 2.62
N PHE A 3 -0.94 26.04 2.78
CA PHE A 3 0.13 25.36 3.52
C PHE A 3 1.28 25.05 2.55
N PRO A 4 2.55 25.28 2.92
CA PRO A 4 3.69 24.89 2.10
C PRO A 4 3.86 23.37 2.14
N LEU A 5 3.27 22.68 1.18
CA LEU A 5 3.27 21.22 1.08
C LEU A 5 3.59 20.74 -0.33
N ILE A 6 4.17 19.55 -0.42
CA ILE A 6 4.42 18.82 -1.68
C ILE A 6 3.47 17.62 -1.68
N ILE A 7 2.62 17.52 -2.70
CA ILE A 7 1.74 16.36 -2.90
C ILE A 7 2.40 15.44 -3.92
N VAL A 8 2.53 14.17 -3.58
CA VAL A 8 3.02 13.13 -4.46
C VAL A 8 1.91 12.08 -4.60
N MET A 9 1.48 11.82 -5.84
CA MET A 9 0.45 10.83 -6.16
C MET A 9 1.08 9.79 -7.09
N PRO A 10 1.80 8.79 -6.55
CA PRO A 10 2.42 7.79 -7.37
C PRO A 10 1.41 6.76 -7.87
N ASP A 11 1.72 6.17 -9.02
CA ASP A 11 1.00 5.01 -9.55
C ASP A 11 1.39 3.75 -8.78
N ALA A 12 0.43 2.83 -8.62
CA ALA A 12 0.61 1.54 -7.96
C ALA A 12 0.06 0.37 -8.81
N GLY A 13 -0.10 0.60 -10.12
CA GLY A 13 -0.69 -0.35 -11.05
C GLY A 13 -2.20 -0.25 -11.10
N HIS A 14 -2.79 -0.93 -12.09
CA HIS A 14 -4.23 -1.00 -12.32
C HIS A 14 -4.63 -2.45 -12.60
N ASP A 15 -5.88 -2.82 -12.31
CA ASP A 15 -6.40 -4.18 -12.47
C ASP A 15 -5.46 -5.24 -11.87
N SER A 16 -5.18 -6.33 -12.58
CA SER A 16 -4.28 -7.42 -12.17
C SER A 16 -2.86 -6.98 -11.85
N GLU A 17 -2.48 -5.75 -12.21
CA GLU A 17 -1.15 -5.21 -11.98
C GLU A 17 -1.10 -4.38 -10.67
N ALA A 18 -2.26 -4.11 -10.07
CA ALA A 18 -2.41 -3.44 -8.79
C ALA A 18 -2.09 -4.41 -7.64
N GLY A 19 -1.07 -4.07 -6.86
CA GLY A 19 -0.42 -5.00 -5.95
C GLY A 19 -0.72 -4.81 -4.47
N TRP A 20 -1.84 -4.19 -4.11
CA TRP A 20 -2.12 -3.83 -2.71
C TRP A 20 -0.99 -3.04 -2.06
N TYR A 21 -0.31 -2.20 -2.86
CA TYR A 21 0.86 -1.42 -2.46
C TYR A 21 1.98 -2.26 -1.86
N SER A 22 2.08 -3.55 -2.20
CA SER A 22 3.05 -4.50 -1.67
C SER A 22 4.13 -4.85 -2.68
N ASP A 23 5.28 -5.27 -2.19
CA ASP A 23 6.22 -6.05 -3.00
C ASP A 23 5.66 -7.47 -3.17
N TRP A 24 5.63 -7.95 -4.41
CA TRP A 24 5.01 -9.23 -4.76
C TRP A 24 5.92 -10.40 -4.39
N ALA A 25 5.32 -11.49 -3.91
CA ALA A 25 6.00 -12.73 -3.55
C ALA A 25 6.78 -13.34 -4.74
N ASP A 26 6.27 -13.21 -5.96
CA ASP A 26 6.96 -13.68 -7.17
C ASP A 26 8.10 -12.76 -7.65
N GLY A 27 8.26 -11.59 -7.01
CA GLY A 27 9.28 -10.59 -7.33
C GLY A 27 9.04 -9.79 -8.61
N SER A 28 7.93 -10.02 -9.33
CA SER A 28 7.63 -9.35 -10.60
C SER A 28 7.31 -7.86 -10.41
N ARG A 29 6.84 -7.47 -9.21
CA ARG A 29 6.45 -6.10 -8.84
C ARG A 29 6.98 -5.74 -7.46
N GLN A 30 7.45 -4.51 -7.32
CA GLN A 30 8.07 -4.00 -6.09
C GLN A 30 7.50 -2.63 -5.72
N TRP A 31 6.18 -2.55 -5.53
CA TRP A 31 5.48 -1.28 -5.29
C TRP A 31 5.89 -0.61 -3.98
N GLU A 32 6.04 -1.39 -2.92
CA GLU A 32 6.47 -0.85 -1.63
C GLU A 32 7.88 -0.32 -1.69
N THR A 33 8.81 -1.12 -2.22
CA THR A 33 10.20 -0.69 -2.38
C THR A 33 10.28 0.55 -3.28
N PHE A 34 9.50 0.59 -4.37
CA PHE A 34 9.44 1.76 -5.23
C PHE A 34 8.95 3.00 -4.47
N HIS A 35 7.81 2.94 -3.80
CA HIS A 35 7.23 4.10 -3.11
C HIS A 35 8.06 4.57 -1.91
N THR A 36 8.53 3.64 -1.09
CA THR A 36 9.10 3.97 0.23
C THR A 36 10.60 4.23 0.17
N ARG A 37 11.28 3.72 -0.86
CA ARG A 37 12.73 3.90 -1.04
C ARG A 37 13.06 4.71 -2.28
N VAL A 38 12.63 4.28 -3.46
CA VAL A 38 13.05 4.91 -4.73
C VAL A 38 12.43 6.30 -4.86
N LEU A 39 11.10 6.39 -4.77
CA LEU A 39 10.35 7.62 -4.91
C LEU A 39 10.66 8.62 -3.79
N VAL A 40 10.71 8.17 -2.53
CA VAL A 40 11.09 9.03 -1.41
C VAL A 40 12.46 9.67 -1.64
N ARG A 41 13.48 8.89 -2.02
CA ARG A 41 14.82 9.42 -2.30
C ARG A 41 14.82 10.39 -3.47
N TYR A 42 14.07 10.07 -4.52
CA TYR A 42 13.93 10.94 -5.67
C TYR A 42 13.32 12.30 -5.27
N VAL A 43 12.19 12.28 -4.55
CA VAL A 43 11.51 13.50 -4.09
C VAL A 43 12.39 14.32 -3.16
N ASP A 44 13.04 13.68 -2.18
CA ASP A 44 13.93 14.35 -1.22
C ASP A 44 15.21 14.91 -1.87
N GLY A 45 15.60 14.40 -3.04
CA GLY A 45 16.76 14.88 -3.82
C GLY A 45 16.43 16.02 -4.78
N HIS A 46 15.19 16.10 -5.27
CA HIS A 46 14.78 17.06 -6.30
C HIS A 46 13.92 18.21 -5.78
N PHE A 47 13.31 18.06 -4.60
CA PHE A 47 12.46 19.07 -3.99
C PHE A 47 12.92 19.41 -2.57
N ARG A 48 12.54 20.59 -2.10
CA ARG A 48 12.87 21.08 -0.76
C ARG A 48 11.97 20.46 0.30
N THR A 49 12.16 19.18 0.58
CA THR A 49 11.44 18.49 1.66
C THR A 49 12.09 18.73 3.03
N LEU A 50 11.29 18.65 4.10
CA LEU A 50 11.79 18.67 5.48
C LEU A 50 12.30 17.29 5.95
N ARG A 51 12.29 16.28 5.06
CA ARG A 51 12.72 14.88 5.27
C ARG A 51 12.04 14.23 6.50
N LEU A 52 12.63 13.15 7.03
CA LEU A 52 12.11 12.28 8.11
C LEU A 52 11.22 13.00 9.15
N ALA A 53 10.17 12.32 9.62
CA ALA A 53 9.20 12.87 10.57
C ALA A 53 8.45 14.15 10.12
N HIS A 54 8.47 14.51 8.83
CA HIS A 54 7.62 15.55 8.23
C HIS A 54 6.83 15.05 7.01
N ARG A 55 6.59 13.74 6.94
CA ARG A 55 5.89 13.09 5.83
C ARG A 55 4.60 12.44 6.34
N ALA A 56 3.53 12.59 5.59
CA ALA A 56 2.29 11.85 5.79
C ALA A 56 2.04 10.91 4.61
N VAL A 57 1.36 9.80 4.87
CA VAL A 57 0.82 8.90 3.84
C VAL A 57 -0.68 8.80 4.03
N ALA A 58 -1.42 8.83 2.92
CA ALA A 58 -2.87 8.70 2.96
C ALA A 58 -3.33 7.88 1.76
N GLY A 59 -4.40 7.11 1.94
CA GLY A 59 -4.98 6.36 0.84
C GLY A 59 -6.44 5.99 1.06
N LEU A 60 -7.11 5.70 -0.07
CA LEU A 60 -8.52 5.33 -0.15
C LEU A 60 -8.64 3.85 -0.52
N SER A 61 -9.55 3.11 0.12
CA SER A 61 -9.85 1.71 -0.20
C SER A 61 -8.59 0.82 -0.13
N MET A 62 -8.17 0.21 -1.23
CA MET A 62 -6.88 -0.49 -1.33
C MET A 62 -5.69 0.40 -0.92
N GLY A 63 -5.72 1.69 -1.26
CA GLY A 63 -4.70 2.65 -0.81
C GLY A 63 -4.75 2.90 0.70
N GLY A 64 -5.90 2.72 1.35
CA GLY A 64 -6.01 2.78 2.81
C GLY A 64 -5.28 1.63 3.48
N PHE A 65 -5.33 0.42 2.90
CA PHE A 65 -4.45 -0.68 3.29
C PHE A 65 -2.98 -0.28 3.08
N GLY A 66 -2.62 0.18 1.88
CA GLY A 66 -1.24 0.55 1.56
C GLY A 66 -0.65 1.60 2.52
N ALA A 67 -1.42 2.65 2.83
CA ALA A 67 -1.01 3.70 3.77
C ALA A 67 -0.72 3.16 5.17
N MET A 68 -1.61 2.32 5.71
CA MET A 68 -1.42 1.71 7.02
C MET A 68 -0.28 0.69 7.02
N SER A 69 -0.18 -0.14 5.99
CA SER A 69 0.87 -1.14 5.82
C SER A 69 2.25 -0.51 5.67
N TYR A 70 2.39 0.63 4.98
CA TYR A 70 3.65 1.38 4.91
C TYR A 70 4.02 2.00 6.25
N ALA A 71 3.07 2.62 6.94
CA ALA A 71 3.34 3.21 8.25
C ALA A 71 3.79 2.15 9.27
N ALA A 72 3.17 0.97 9.25
CA ALA A 72 3.52 -0.14 10.13
C ALA A 72 4.90 -0.75 9.82
N ARG A 73 5.22 -0.95 8.54
CA ARG A 73 6.45 -1.66 8.12
C ARG A 73 7.68 -0.75 7.96
N HIS A 74 7.48 0.56 7.89
CA HIS A 74 8.56 1.55 7.80
C HIS A 74 8.53 2.54 8.97
N PRO A 75 8.81 2.08 10.21
CA PRO A 75 8.81 2.95 11.37
C PRO A 75 9.78 4.14 11.17
N GLY A 76 9.29 5.35 11.43
CA GLY A 76 10.05 6.60 11.27
C GLY A 76 10.02 7.23 9.87
N LEU A 77 9.48 6.53 8.85
CA LEU A 77 9.38 7.10 7.50
C LEU A 77 8.20 8.08 7.36
N PHE A 78 7.10 7.81 8.04
CA PHE A 78 5.87 8.60 8.04
C PHE A 78 5.54 9.05 9.47
N GLN A 79 5.28 10.35 9.66
CA GLN A 79 4.85 10.92 10.94
C GLN A 79 3.35 10.74 11.16
N ALA A 80 2.58 10.71 10.08
CA ALA A 80 1.14 10.52 10.10
C ALA A 80 0.71 9.58 8.99
N ALA A 81 -0.34 8.80 9.26
CA ALA A 81 -0.99 7.93 8.29
C ALA A 81 -2.51 8.15 8.36
N ALA A 82 -3.17 8.13 7.21
CA ALA A 82 -4.62 8.21 7.12
C ALA A 82 -5.17 7.13 6.19
N SER A 83 -6.17 6.41 6.66
CA SER A 83 -6.89 5.40 5.89
C SER A 83 -8.34 5.85 5.69
N PHE A 84 -8.74 6.04 4.45
CA PHE A 84 -10.11 6.38 4.08
C PHE A 84 -10.79 5.14 3.52
N SER A 85 -11.79 4.61 4.22
CA SER A 85 -12.51 3.38 3.84
C SER A 85 -11.59 2.21 3.49
N GLY A 86 -10.45 2.09 4.18
CA GLY A 86 -9.42 1.13 3.83
C GLY A 86 -9.76 -0.29 4.25
N ALA A 87 -9.48 -1.26 3.38
CA ALA A 87 -9.52 -2.68 3.70
C ALA A 87 -8.25 -3.08 4.49
N VAL A 88 -8.12 -2.55 5.71
CA VAL A 88 -6.92 -2.67 6.55
C VAL A 88 -6.75 -4.05 7.20
N ASP A 89 -7.81 -4.85 7.23
CA ASP A 89 -7.78 -6.26 7.61
C ASP A 89 -8.30 -7.08 6.43
N THR A 90 -7.38 -7.58 5.62
CA THR A 90 -7.68 -8.41 4.45
C THR A 90 -8.01 -9.86 4.81
N ARG A 91 -7.88 -10.23 6.10
CA ARG A 91 -8.17 -11.56 6.63
C ARG A 91 -9.48 -11.60 7.43
N TYR A 92 -10.20 -10.48 7.55
CA TYR A 92 -11.41 -10.41 8.36
C TYR A 92 -12.55 -11.26 7.78
N VAL A 93 -13.01 -12.27 8.53
CA VAL A 93 -14.07 -13.22 8.15
C VAL A 93 -15.29 -13.05 9.06
N GLU A 94 -16.37 -12.45 8.54
CA GLU A 94 -17.77 -12.62 8.99
C GLU A 94 -18.77 -11.95 8.00
N PRO A 95 -19.97 -12.50 7.79
CA PRO A 95 -20.25 -13.76 7.10
C PRO A 95 -20.26 -13.61 5.56
N VAL A 96 -19.97 -12.41 5.02
CA VAL A 96 -20.08 -12.08 3.57
C VAL A 96 -18.75 -11.56 3.00
N SER A 97 -17.77 -11.26 3.85
CA SER A 97 -16.51 -10.63 3.45
C SER A 97 -15.63 -11.53 2.59
N GLY A 98 -15.48 -12.84 2.85
CA GLY A 98 -14.59 -13.68 2.02
C GLY A 98 -14.96 -13.70 0.52
N ILE A 99 -16.24 -13.94 0.21
CA ILE A 99 -16.73 -13.95 -1.19
C ILE A 99 -16.81 -12.52 -1.74
N GLY A 100 -17.30 -11.56 -0.95
CA GLY A 100 -17.42 -10.16 -1.39
C GLY A 100 -16.07 -9.51 -1.66
N PHE A 101 -15.11 -9.69 -0.76
CA PHE A 101 -13.72 -9.25 -0.88
C PHE A 101 -13.10 -9.86 -2.15
N ASN A 102 -13.20 -11.18 -2.34
CA ASN A 102 -12.68 -11.83 -3.56
C ASN A 102 -13.30 -11.27 -4.85
N ILE A 103 -14.62 -11.06 -4.90
CA ILE A 103 -15.30 -10.47 -6.07
C ILE A 103 -14.85 -9.03 -6.32
N PHE A 104 -14.75 -8.20 -5.27
CA PHE A 104 -14.25 -6.83 -5.40
C PHE A 104 -12.80 -6.80 -5.88
N HIS A 105 -11.99 -7.77 -5.47
CA HIS A 105 -10.60 -7.89 -5.89
C HIS A 105 -10.44 -8.36 -7.32
N ASP A 106 -11.24 -9.32 -7.78
CA ASP A 106 -11.29 -9.70 -9.19
C ASP A 106 -11.68 -8.54 -10.12
N MET A 107 -12.37 -7.52 -9.60
CA MET A 107 -12.77 -6.32 -10.35
C MET A 107 -11.77 -5.14 -10.28
N PHE A 108 -10.95 -5.04 -9.23
CA PHE A 108 -10.10 -3.86 -8.97
C PHE A 108 -8.62 -4.18 -8.74
N GLY A 109 -8.23 -5.43 -8.92
CA GLY A 109 -6.87 -5.94 -8.72
C GLY A 109 -6.81 -6.98 -7.62
N THR A 110 -6.69 -8.24 -8.06
CA THR A 110 -6.72 -9.39 -7.16
C THR A 110 -5.39 -9.53 -6.44
N PRO A 111 -5.37 -9.54 -5.10
CA PRO A 111 -4.30 -10.23 -4.39
C PRO A 111 -4.47 -11.72 -4.69
N ASP A 112 -3.86 -12.16 -5.78
CA ASP A 112 -3.61 -13.58 -6.04
C ASP A 112 -2.32 -14.01 -5.33
N ASP A 113 -1.99 -15.30 -5.42
CA ASP A 113 -0.81 -15.87 -4.77
C ASP A 113 0.50 -15.19 -5.21
N ARG A 114 0.52 -14.43 -6.31
CA ARG A 114 1.72 -13.66 -6.72
C ARG A 114 1.99 -12.49 -5.79
N VAL A 115 0.96 -11.91 -5.15
CA VAL A 115 1.11 -10.72 -4.30
C VAL A 115 1.69 -11.09 -2.94
N TRP A 116 1.08 -12.05 -2.22
CA TRP A 116 1.49 -12.39 -0.84
C TRP A 116 1.79 -13.88 -0.61
N GLY A 117 1.81 -14.69 -1.66
CA GLY A 117 1.90 -16.14 -1.52
C GLY A 117 0.55 -16.77 -1.22
N ASN A 118 0.55 -18.10 -1.15
CA ASN A 118 -0.66 -18.86 -0.89
C ASN A 118 -0.85 -18.96 0.62
N GLN A 119 -1.86 -18.24 1.14
CA GLN A 119 -2.08 -18.18 2.58
C GLN A 119 -2.25 -19.56 3.24
N VAL A 120 -2.92 -20.51 2.57
CA VAL A 120 -3.23 -21.82 3.14
C VAL A 120 -1.99 -22.69 3.27
N THR A 121 -1.12 -22.68 2.26
CA THR A 121 0.11 -23.49 2.29
C THR A 121 1.22 -22.82 3.07
N ASP A 122 1.31 -21.48 3.01
CA ASP A 122 2.47 -20.75 3.54
C ASP A 122 2.35 -20.51 5.05
N GLU A 123 1.14 -20.46 5.62
CA GLU A 123 0.93 -20.40 7.08
C GLU A 123 1.09 -21.76 7.78
N ALA A 124 1.12 -22.87 7.03
CA ALA A 124 1.20 -24.23 7.56
C ALA A 124 2.65 -24.70 7.82
N THR A 125 3.65 -23.91 7.44
CA THR A 125 5.10 -24.20 7.55
C THR A 125 5.81 -23.18 8.42
#